data_AF-A0A2V4E181-F1
#
_entry.id   AF-A0A2V4E181-F1
#
_cell.length_a   1.000
_cell.length_b   1.000
_cell.length_c   1.000
_cell.angle_alpha   90.00
_cell.angle_beta   90.00
_cell.angle_gamma   90.00
#
_symmetry.space_group_name_H-M   'P 1'
#
loop_
_entity.id
_entity.type
_entity.pdbx_description
1 polymer ?
#
loop_
_entity_poly.entity_id
_entity_poly.type
_entity_poly.pdbx_seq_one_letter_code
_entity_poly.pdbx_strand_id
1 'polypeptide(L)'
;MAGAFVFSEKNVAAFGSTFIDVLADYWRPYIQQIGVDKKVYFYYDLFYGNIDFSELTQKQYIQCYKQIEKAIEVDLERIENFYNHYPKELVYKAWFEEIKPKMQSSPLYQS
;
A
#
# COMPACT_ATOMS: atom_id res chain seq x y z
N MET A 1 0.42 -11.71 -13.64
CA MET A 1 -0.78 -10.84 -13.72
C MET A 1 -0.41 -9.50 -13.09
N ALA A 2 -0.92 -8.39 -13.57
CA ALA A 2 -0.72 -7.11 -12.87
C ALA A 2 -1.63 -7.09 -11.63
N GLY A 3 -1.15 -6.51 -10.53
CA GLY A 3 -1.95 -6.25 -9.33
C GLY A 3 -2.18 -4.75 -9.17
N ALA A 4 -3.09 -4.37 -8.28
CA ALA A 4 -3.35 -2.96 -8.01
C ALA A 4 -3.61 -2.67 -6.54
N PHE A 5 -3.29 -1.45 -6.12
CA PHE A 5 -3.78 -0.86 -4.89
C PHE A 5 -5.07 -0.11 -5.18
N VAL A 6 -6.14 -0.48 -4.49
CA VAL A 6 -7.48 0.10 -4.68
C VAL A 6 -7.80 0.99 -3.49
N PHE A 7 -7.98 2.28 -3.72
CA PHE A 7 -8.28 3.27 -2.68
C PHE A 7 -9.73 3.77 -2.74
N SER A 8 -10.35 3.64 -3.91
CA SER A 8 -11.79 3.80 -4.23
C SER A 8 -11.99 3.42 -5.70
N GLU A 9 -13.23 3.36 -6.19
CA GLU A 9 -13.54 3.03 -7.60
C GLU A 9 -12.74 3.83 -8.64
N LYS A 10 -12.42 5.11 -8.34
CA LYS A 10 -11.70 6.01 -9.27
C LYS A 10 -10.22 6.16 -8.94
N ASN A 11 -9.77 5.64 -7.80
CA ASN A 11 -8.41 5.85 -7.30
C ASN A 11 -7.72 4.49 -7.16
N VAL A 12 -7.08 4.07 -8.26
CA VAL A 12 -6.40 2.77 -8.39
C VAL A 12 -4.98 2.99 -8.89
N ALA A 13 -4.00 2.37 -8.25
CA ALA A 13 -2.60 2.38 -8.67
C ALA A 13 -2.19 0.97 -9.10
N ALA A 14 -1.85 0.80 -10.38
CA ALA A 14 -1.62 -0.52 -10.98
C ALA A 14 -0.14 -0.73 -11.28
N PHE A 15 0.39 -1.87 -10.87
CA PHE A 15 1.80 -2.21 -11.03
C PHE A 15 1.99 -3.66 -11.47
N GLY A 16 3.21 -4.00 -11.92
CA GLY A 16 3.57 -5.39 -12.19
C GLY A 16 3.52 -6.26 -10.92
N SER A 17 3.18 -7.55 -11.05
CA SER A 17 3.02 -8.47 -9.90
C SER A 17 4.20 -8.43 -8.94
N THR A 18 5.43 -8.53 -9.45
CA THR A 18 6.62 -8.56 -8.60
C THR A 18 6.75 -7.31 -7.71
N PHE A 19 6.36 -6.14 -8.21
CA PHE A 19 6.41 -4.92 -7.41
C PHE A 19 5.27 -4.86 -6.40
N ILE A 20 4.07 -5.31 -6.78
CA ILE A 20 2.95 -5.47 -5.85
C ILE A 20 3.35 -6.41 -4.72
N ASP A 21 3.96 -7.55 -5.00
CA ASP A 21 4.34 -8.54 -3.98
C ASP A 21 5.35 -7.97 -2.98
N VAL A 22 6.35 -7.23 -3.46
CA VAL A 22 7.33 -6.53 -2.61
C VAL A 22 6.64 -5.54 -1.66
N LEU A 23 5.76 -4.70 -2.20
CA LEU A 23 5.03 -3.72 -1.38
C LEU A 23 4.00 -4.39 -0.46
N ALA A 24 3.36 -5.47 -0.92
CA ALA A 24 2.39 -6.25 -0.17
C ALA A 24 3.03 -6.78 1.11
N ASP A 25 4.17 -7.45 0.97
CA ASP A 25 4.92 -8.01 2.08
C ASP A 25 5.50 -6.89 2.96
N TYR A 26 5.97 -5.80 2.36
CA TYR A 26 6.58 -4.71 3.11
C TYR A 26 5.57 -3.98 3.99
N TRP A 27 4.37 -3.70 3.47
CA TRP A 27 3.35 -2.94 4.18
C TRP A 27 2.55 -3.79 5.16
N ARG A 28 2.48 -5.11 4.98
CA ARG A 28 1.61 -5.97 5.78
C ARG A 28 1.84 -5.83 7.29
N PRO A 29 3.09 -5.81 7.82
CA PRO A 29 3.33 -5.62 9.25
C PRO A 29 2.82 -4.27 9.78
N TYR A 30 2.82 -3.22 8.95
CA TYR A 30 2.33 -1.89 9.31
C TYR A 30 0.80 -1.85 9.35
N ILE A 31 0.16 -2.51 8.40
CA ILE A 31 -1.31 -2.60 8.33
C ILE A 31 -1.85 -3.53 9.43
N GLN A 32 -1.11 -4.58 9.79
CA GLN A 32 -1.43 -5.48 10.89
C GLN A 32 -1.53 -4.77 12.24
N GLN A 33 -0.74 -3.72 12.48
CA GLN A 33 -0.82 -2.92 13.71
C GLN A 33 -2.18 -2.21 13.88
N ILE A 34 -2.93 -2.04 12.78
CA ILE A 34 -4.26 -1.42 12.78
C ILE A 34 -5.36 -2.49 12.92
N GLY A 35 -5.04 -3.77 12.63
CA GLY A 35 -5.98 -4.89 12.70
C GLY A 35 -6.93 -4.98 11.51
N VAL A 36 -6.55 -4.46 10.34
CA VAL A 36 -7.37 -4.48 9.11
C VAL A 36 -6.73 -5.24 7.96
N ASP A 37 -5.58 -5.89 8.17
CA ASP A 37 -4.82 -6.61 7.16
C ASP A 37 -5.67 -7.68 6.44
N LYS A 38 -6.44 -8.49 7.17
CA LYS A 38 -7.31 -9.51 6.57
C LYS A 38 -8.34 -8.92 5.60
N LYS A 39 -8.78 -7.69 5.84
CA LYS A 39 -9.74 -6.99 4.97
C LYS A 39 -9.03 -6.42 3.74
N VAL A 40 -7.87 -5.79 3.96
CA VAL A 40 -7.09 -5.13 2.91
C VAL A 40 -6.46 -6.14 1.94
N TYR A 41 -6.00 -7.28 2.44
CA TYR A 41 -5.30 -8.29 1.66
C TYR A 41 -6.20 -9.45 1.21
N PHE A 42 -7.51 -9.42 1.45
CA PHE A 42 -8.41 -10.53 1.16
C PHE A 42 -8.29 -11.04 -0.29
N TYR A 43 -8.39 -10.14 -1.27
CA TYR A 43 -8.29 -10.51 -2.68
C TYR A 43 -6.86 -10.85 -3.10
N TYR A 44 -5.88 -10.15 -2.53
CA TYR A 44 -4.47 -10.44 -2.75
C TYR A 44 -4.10 -11.86 -2.29
N ASP A 45 -4.52 -12.27 -1.09
CA ASP A 45 -4.21 -13.59 -0.51
C ASP A 45 -4.89 -14.74 -1.26
N LEU A 46 -6.07 -14.50 -1.86
CA LEU A 46 -6.80 -15.52 -2.61
C LEU A 46 -6.34 -15.66 -4.06
N PHE A 47 -5.97 -14.55 -4.72
CA PHE A 47 -5.79 -14.52 -6.18
C PHE A 47 -4.49 -13.84 -6.64
N TYR A 48 -3.58 -13.48 -5.72
CA TYR A 48 -2.43 -12.60 -6.01
C TYR A 48 -2.86 -11.33 -6.78
N GLY A 49 -4.02 -10.81 -6.38
CA GLY A 49 -4.73 -9.74 -7.06
C GLY A 49 -4.51 -8.38 -6.41
N ASN A 50 -5.62 -7.76 -6.01
CA ASN A 50 -5.61 -6.39 -5.52
C ASN A 50 -5.45 -6.31 -4.00
N ILE A 51 -4.76 -5.26 -3.55
CA ILE A 51 -4.72 -4.84 -2.15
C ILE A 51 -5.72 -3.69 -2.02
N ASP A 52 -6.80 -3.93 -1.29
CA ASP A 52 -8.01 -3.11 -1.37
C ASP A 52 -8.34 -2.39 -0.05
N PHE A 53 -8.23 -1.07 -0.10
CA PHE A 53 -8.52 -0.17 1.01
C PHE A 53 -9.92 0.45 0.92
N SER A 54 -10.65 0.24 -0.18
CA SER A 54 -11.90 0.95 -0.49
C SER A 54 -13.04 0.64 0.48
N GLU A 55 -13.02 -0.54 1.08
CA GLU A 55 -14.02 -1.00 2.04
C GLU A 55 -13.75 -0.52 3.48
N LEU A 56 -12.62 0.15 3.74
CA LEU A 56 -12.26 0.60 5.08
C LEU A 56 -13.19 1.73 5.57
N THR A 57 -13.37 1.83 6.90
CA THR A 57 -13.89 3.07 7.47
C THR A 57 -12.87 4.19 7.28
N GLN A 58 -13.33 5.44 7.24
CA GLN A 58 -12.45 6.60 7.13
C GLN A 58 -11.33 6.60 8.19
N LYS A 59 -11.68 6.29 9.45
CA LYS A 59 -10.70 6.20 10.54
C LYS A 59 -9.62 5.15 10.27
N GLN A 60 -10.02 3.96 9.84
CA GLN A 60 -9.08 2.88 9.51
C GLN A 60 -8.21 3.27 8.31
N TYR A 61 -8.80 3.88 7.29
CA TYR A 61 -8.10 4.33 6.10
C TYR A 61 -7.01 5.37 6.41
N ILE A 62 -7.32 6.39 7.22
CA ILE A 62 -6.35 7.39 7.67
C ILE A 62 -5.23 6.75 8.51
N GLN A 63 -5.55 5.76 9.34
CA GLN A 63 -4.55 5.01 10.08
C GLN A 63 -3.62 4.21 9.14
N CYS A 64 -4.18 3.56 8.12
CA CYS A 64 -3.41 2.85 7.08
C CYS A 64 -2.49 3.81 6.35
N TYR A 65 -3.00 4.95 5.90
CA TYR A 65 -2.21 6.00 5.26
C TYR A 65 -1.01 6.39 6.12
N LYS A 66 -1.23 6.73 7.40
CA LYS A 66 -0.15 7.18 8.30
C LYS A 66 0.90 6.10 8.53
N GLN A 67 0.48 4.84 8.64
CA GLN A 67 1.38 3.72 8.84
C GLN A 67 2.22 3.43 7.59
N ILE A 68 1.62 3.50 6.39
CA ILE A 68 2.34 3.34 5.12
C ILE A 68 3.27 4.54 4.88
N GLU A 69 2.83 5.76 5.17
CA GLU A 69 3.65 6.97 5.09
C GLU A 69 4.89 6.84 5.99
N LYS A 70 4.71 6.41 7.25
CA LYS A 70 5.84 6.10 8.14
C LYS A 70 6.75 5.01 7.57
N ALA A 71 6.16 3.92 7.07
CA ALA A 71 6.92 2.80 6.51
C ALA A 71 7.84 3.26 5.37
N ILE A 72 7.32 4.09 4.47
CA ILE A 72 8.07 4.51 3.28
C ILE A 72 8.98 5.70 3.60
N GLU A 73 8.47 6.76 4.21
CA GLU A 73 9.20 8.03 4.35
C GLU A 73 10.19 8.06 5.51
N VAL A 74 10.07 7.12 6.47
CA VAL A 74 10.92 7.10 7.67
C VAL A 74 11.68 5.80 7.81
N ASP A 75 10.98 4.66 7.68
CA ASP A 75 11.58 3.37 8.03
C ASP A 75 12.35 2.73 6.87
N LEU A 76 11.89 2.92 5.61
CA LEU A 76 12.50 2.30 4.43
C LEU A 76 13.98 2.66 4.27
N GLU A 77 14.34 3.90 4.59
CA GLU A 77 15.71 4.38 4.52
C GLU A 77 16.65 3.56 5.41
N ARG A 78 16.15 3.09 6.55
CA ARG A 78 16.93 2.33 7.56
C ARG A 78 17.16 0.87 7.19
N ILE A 79 16.52 0.37 6.14
CA ILE A 79 16.61 -1.04 5.72
C ILE A 79 17.78 -1.20 4.75
N GLU A 80 18.93 -1.69 5.20
CA GLU A 80 20.11 -1.83 4.31
C GLU A 80 19.84 -2.75 3.10
N ASN A 81 19.22 -3.91 3.36
CA ASN A 81 18.91 -4.91 2.33
C ASN A 81 17.41 -5.06 2.14
N PHE A 82 16.81 -4.09 1.43
CA PHE A 82 15.39 -4.13 1.10
C PHE A 82 15.10 -5.23 0.07
N TYR A 83 14.36 -6.29 0.45
CA TYR A 83 13.91 -7.38 -0.43
C TYR A 83 14.95 -7.87 -1.46
N ASN A 84 16.10 -8.38 -0.98
CA ASN A 84 17.20 -8.84 -1.84
C ASN A 84 17.70 -7.75 -2.81
N HIS A 85 18.02 -6.57 -2.28
CA HIS A 85 18.49 -5.39 -3.04
C HIS A 85 17.46 -4.85 -4.04
N TYR A 86 16.17 -5.02 -3.76
CA TYR A 86 15.13 -4.36 -4.53
C TYR A 86 15.34 -2.83 -4.48
N PRO A 87 15.30 -2.10 -5.60
CA PRO A 87 15.61 -0.68 -5.62
C PRO A 87 14.59 0.13 -4.80
N LYS A 88 15.05 0.79 -3.73
CA LYS A 88 14.20 1.67 -2.90
C LYS A 88 13.68 2.86 -3.69
N GLU A 89 14.45 3.32 -4.67
CA GLU A 89 14.09 4.43 -5.57
C GLU A 89 12.80 4.14 -6.33
N LEU A 90 12.54 2.87 -6.70
CA LEU A 90 11.28 2.47 -7.33
C LEU A 90 10.11 2.57 -6.35
N VAL A 91 10.33 2.19 -5.09
CA VAL A 91 9.33 2.33 -4.02
C VAL A 91 9.01 3.81 -3.77
N TYR A 92 10.04 4.65 -3.60
CA TYR A 92 9.87 6.09 -3.42
C TYR A 92 9.15 6.72 -4.61
N LYS A 93 9.56 6.38 -5.84
CA LYS A 93 8.91 6.89 -7.05
C LYS A 93 7.43 6.52 -7.10
N ALA A 94 7.11 5.24 -6.93
CA ALA A 94 5.72 4.78 -6.91
C ALA A 94 4.91 5.44 -5.79
N TRP A 95 5.52 5.62 -4.61
CA TRP A 95 4.89 6.28 -3.47
C TRP A 95 4.51 7.72 -3.79
N PHE A 96 5.48 8.55 -4.17
CA PHE A 96 5.27 9.97 -4.35
C PHE A 96 4.51 10.33 -5.63
N GLU A 97 4.72 9.58 -6.72
CA GLU A 97 4.12 9.90 -8.02
C GLU A 97 2.71 9.31 -8.19
N GLU A 98 2.42 8.17 -7.54
CA GLU A 98 1.22 7.41 -7.86
C GLU A 98 0.37 7.03 -6.64
N ILE A 99 0.96 6.37 -5.64
CA ILE A 99 0.23 5.79 -4.51
C ILE A 99 -0.26 6.88 -3.56
N LYS A 100 0.63 7.74 -3.06
CA LYS A 100 0.31 8.79 -2.08
C LYS A 100 -0.75 9.76 -2.61
N PRO A 101 -0.64 10.31 -3.84
CA PRO A 101 -1.67 11.21 -4.37
C PRO A 101 -3.04 10.52 -4.51
N LYS A 102 -3.05 9.26 -4.98
CA LYS A 102 -4.31 8.50 -5.12
C LYS A 102 -4.92 8.19 -3.77
N MET A 103 -4.11 7.86 -2.77
CA MET A 103 -4.60 7.68 -1.40
C MET A 103 -5.26 8.95 -0.87
N GLN A 104 -4.63 10.11 -1.08
CA GLN A 104 -5.12 11.42 -0.63
C GLN A 104 -6.35 11.92 -1.40
N SER A 105 -6.53 11.46 -2.64
CA SER A 105 -7.72 11.75 -3.46
C SER A 105 -8.93 10.85 -3.16
N SER A 106 -8.77 9.82 -2.34
CA SER A 106 -9.88 8.96 -1.92
C SER A 106 -10.88 9.76 -1.06
N PRO A 107 -12.20 9.53 -1.21
CA PRO A 107 -13.21 10.09 -0.31
C PRO A 107 -12.93 9.75 1.16
N LEU A 108 -12.31 8.60 1.44
CA LEU A 108 -11.93 8.16 2.77
C LEU A 108 -10.76 8.96 3.39
N TYR A 109 -10.05 9.76 2.59
CA TYR A 109 -9.01 10.66 3.09
C TYR A 109 -9.54 12.06 3.41
N GLN A 110 -10.52 12.54 2.63
CA GLN A 110 -10.99 13.93 2.65
C GLN A 110 -12.22 14.19 3.53
N SER A 111 -12.84 13.12 4.04
CA SER A 111 -14.10 13.21 4.80
C SER A 111 -13.92 13.77 6.22
#